data_AF-F7RNZ1-F1
#
_entry.id   AF-F7RNZ1-F1
#
_cell.length_a   1.000
_cell.length_b   1.000
_cell.length_c   1.000
_cell.angle_alpha   90.00
_cell.angle_beta   90.00
_cell.angle_gamma   90.00
#
_symmetry.space_group_name_H-M   'P 1'
#
loop_
_entity.id
_entity.type
_entity.pdbx_description
1 polymer ?
#
loop_
_entity_poly.entity_id
_entity_poly.type
_entity_poly.pdbx_seq_one_letter_code
_entity_poly.pdbx_strand_id
1 'polypeptide(L)'
;MTTDLDLQSAIAALDEYGYDKKVSADLEQARNKQQMGKYIKSLDYSLRRLLILQETVNELVEEKKHQLALQEHVQTYKTKIINLSREFNISYEDVLAIMAELANKK
;
A
#
# COMPACT_ATOMS: atom_id res chain seq x y z
N MET A 1 -14.88 -37.87 -36.63
CA MET A 1 -15.66 -36.76 -36.02
C MET A 1 -15.64 -36.79 -34.48
N THR A 2 -14.72 -37.51 -33.85
CA THR A 2 -14.63 -37.63 -32.37
C THR A 2 -13.46 -36.85 -31.77
N THR A 3 -12.40 -36.63 -32.55
CA THR A 3 -11.18 -35.89 -32.14
C THR A 3 -11.39 -34.39 -31.97
N ASP A 4 -12.31 -33.79 -32.73
CA ASP A 4 -12.59 -32.35 -32.67
C ASP A 4 -13.39 -31.97 -31.41
N LEU A 5 -14.31 -32.86 -30.99
CA LEU A 5 -15.08 -32.73 -29.76
C LEU A 5 -14.18 -32.86 -28.51
N ASP A 6 -13.17 -33.73 -28.60
CA ASP A 6 -12.16 -33.95 -27.53
C ASP A 6 -11.16 -32.79 -27.43
N LEU A 7 -10.85 -32.13 -28.54
CA LEU A 7 -9.97 -30.97 -28.53
C LEU A 7 -10.66 -29.75 -27.93
N GLN A 8 -11.93 -29.51 -28.27
CA GLN A 8 -12.71 -28.42 -27.71
C GLN A 8 -12.98 -28.61 -26.22
N SER A 9 -13.27 -29.84 -25.78
CA SER A 9 -13.43 -30.16 -24.36
C SER A 9 -12.11 -30.02 -23.60
N ALA A 10 -10.97 -30.41 -24.18
CA ALA A 10 -9.65 -30.19 -23.59
C ALA A 10 -9.29 -28.69 -23.49
N ILE A 11 -9.63 -27.89 -24.50
CA ILE A 11 -9.41 -26.43 -24.48
C ILE A 11 -10.32 -25.76 -23.43
N ALA A 12 -11.59 -26.16 -23.36
CA ALA A 12 -12.53 -25.66 -22.35
C ALA A 12 -12.08 -26.01 -20.93
N ALA A 13 -11.58 -27.23 -20.70
CA ALA A 13 -11.04 -27.64 -19.41
C ALA A 13 -9.76 -26.88 -19.03
N LEU A 14 -8.92 -26.52 -20.01
CA LEU A 14 -7.74 -25.68 -19.80
C LEU A 14 -8.11 -24.23 -19.45
N ASP A 15 -9.13 -23.68 -20.12
CA ASP A 15 -9.65 -22.34 -19.83
C ASP A 15 -10.34 -22.28 -18.46
N GLU A 16 -11.15 -23.28 -18.12
CA GLU A 16 -11.82 -23.40 -16.82
C GLU A 16 -10.80 -23.56 -15.68
N TYR A 17 -9.77 -24.39 -15.87
CA TYR A 17 -8.67 -24.54 -14.91
C TYR A 17 -7.82 -23.26 -14.77
N GLY A 18 -7.60 -22.54 -15.87
CA GLY A 18 -6.92 -21.24 -15.88
C GLY A 18 -7.74 -20.13 -15.21
N TYR A 19 -9.07 -20.21 -15.27
CA TYR A 19 -10.00 -19.28 -14.66
C TYR A 19 -10.13 -19.53 -13.14
N ASP A 20 -10.31 -20.77 -12.70
CA ASP A 20 -10.44 -21.12 -11.27
C ASP A 20 -9.17 -20.81 -10.44
N LYS A 21 -7.98 -20.92 -11.06
CA LYS A 21 -6.73 -20.49 -10.43
C LYS A 21 -6.62 -18.97 -10.26
N LYS A 22 -7.26 -18.18 -11.12
CA LYS A 22 -7.26 -16.71 -11.05
C LYS A 22 -8.28 -16.17 -10.05
N VAL A 23 -9.38 -16.89 -9.83
CA VAL A 23 -10.48 -16.44 -8.97
C VAL A 23 -10.30 -16.86 -7.49
N SER A 24 -9.62 -17.97 -7.21
CA SER A 24 -9.56 -18.54 -5.85
C SER A 24 -8.54 -17.94 -4.89
N ALA A 25 -7.78 -16.94 -5.32
CA ALA A 25 -6.92 -16.16 -4.45
C ALA A 25 -7.22 -14.71 -4.75
N ASP A 26 -7.90 -14.01 -3.85
CA ASP A 26 -8.03 -12.57 -3.91
C ASP A 26 -7.03 -11.96 -2.92
N LEU A 27 -6.20 -11.04 -3.37
CA LEU A 27 -5.18 -10.40 -2.53
C LEU A 27 -5.82 -9.37 -1.58
N GLU A 28 -7.04 -8.90 -1.89
CA GLU A 28 -7.77 -7.93 -1.05
C GLU A 28 -8.08 -8.46 0.35
N GLN A 29 -8.34 -9.76 0.47
CA GLN A 29 -8.67 -10.41 1.74
C GLN A 29 -7.45 -11.08 2.41
N ALA A 30 -6.29 -11.08 1.77
CA ALA A 30 -5.10 -11.72 2.29
C ALA A 30 -4.49 -10.90 3.44
N ARG A 31 -4.48 -11.45 4.66
CA ARG A 31 -4.01 -10.76 5.88
C ARG A 31 -2.68 -11.28 6.42
N ASN A 32 -2.22 -12.41 5.92
CA ASN A 32 -0.99 -13.04 6.39
C ASN A 32 -0.10 -13.54 5.25
N LYS A 33 1.17 -13.80 5.58
CA LYS A 33 2.20 -14.23 4.61
C LYS A 33 1.82 -15.51 3.86
N GLN A 34 1.11 -16.44 4.50
CA GLN A 34 0.71 -17.70 3.85
C GLN A 34 -0.36 -17.45 2.77
N GLN A 35 -1.36 -16.62 3.07
CA GLN A 35 -2.41 -16.22 2.12
C GLN A 35 -1.84 -15.41 0.95
N MET A 36 -1.03 -14.38 1.25
CA MET A 36 -0.36 -13.57 0.23
C MET A 36 0.58 -14.41 -0.63
N GLY A 37 1.35 -15.31 -0.01
CA GLY A 37 2.24 -16.21 -0.72
C GLY A 37 1.50 -17.20 -1.62
N LYS A 38 0.32 -17.69 -1.21
CA LYS A 38 -0.52 -18.56 -2.04
C LYS A 38 -1.01 -17.82 -3.30
N TYR A 39 -1.44 -16.56 -3.16
CA TYR A 39 -1.81 -15.70 -4.29
C TYR A 39 -0.63 -15.46 -5.23
N ILE A 40 0.50 -14.98 -4.71
CA ILE A 40 1.66 -14.66 -5.56
C ILE A 40 2.13 -15.91 -6.33
N LYS A 41 2.04 -17.09 -5.71
CA LYS A 41 2.31 -18.37 -6.39
C LYS A 41 1.27 -18.74 -7.44
N SER A 42 -0.01 -18.40 -7.27
CA SER A 42 -1.04 -18.68 -8.28
C SER A 42 -0.89 -17.82 -9.54
N LEU A 43 -0.20 -16.68 -9.46
CA LEU A 43 0.11 -15.83 -10.61
C LEU A 43 1.09 -16.45 -11.61
N ASP A 44 1.82 -17.50 -11.22
CA ASP A 44 2.82 -18.22 -12.04
C ASP A 44 3.84 -17.27 -12.72
N TYR A 45 4.34 -16.29 -11.96
CA TYR A 45 5.27 -15.29 -12.47
C TYR A 45 6.68 -15.86 -12.63
N SER A 46 7.31 -15.52 -13.76
CA SER A 46 8.74 -15.74 -13.94
C SER A 46 9.55 -14.94 -12.92
N LEU A 47 10.79 -15.39 -12.63
CA LEU A 47 11.69 -14.70 -11.70
C LEU A 47 11.82 -13.20 -12.01
N ARG A 48 11.92 -12.84 -13.31
CA ARG A 48 11.99 -11.44 -13.76
C ARG A 48 10.76 -10.64 -13.31
N ARG A 49 9.55 -11.20 -13.43
CA ARG A 49 8.31 -10.53 -13.00
C ARG A 49 8.20 -10.45 -11.47
N LEU A 50 8.72 -11.45 -10.75
CA LEU A 50 8.78 -11.42 -9.29
C LEU A 50 9.74 -10.34 -8.77
N LEU A 51 10.88 -10.11 -9.43
CA LEU A 51 11.79 -9.01 -9.08
C LEU A 51 11.13 -7.64 -9.26
N ILE A 52 10.42 -7.44 -10.38
CA ILE A 52 9.66 -6.20 -10.61
C ILE A 52 8.58 -6.03 -9.53
N LEU A 53 7.83 -7.08 -9.21
CA LEU A 53 6.83 -7.04 -8.15
C LEU A 53 7.45 -6.67 -6.80
N GLN A 54 8.61 -7.24 -6.46
CA GLN A 54 9.33 -6.93 -5.24
C GLN A 54 9.73 -5.45 -5.18
N GLU A 55 10.28 -4.90 -6.26
CA GLU A 55 10.66 -3.49 -6.36
C GLU A 55 9.45 -2.57 -6.15
N THR A 56 8.36 -2.82 -6.88
CA THR A 56 7.11 -2.04 -6.76
C THR A 56 6.52 -2.10 -5.35
N VAL A 57 6.51 -3.30 -4.72
CA VAL A 57 6.01 -3.43 -3.34
C VAL A 57 6.91 -2.68 -2.36
N ASN A 58 8.23 -2.73 -2.54
CA ASN A 58 9.16 -2.00 -1.68
C ASN A 58 8.96 -0.48 -1.79
N GLU A 59 8.81 0.06 -3.00
CA GLU A 59 8.53 1.49 -3.21
C GLU A 59 7.26 1.93 -2.49
N LEU A 60 6.16 1.18 -2.65
CA LEU A 60 4.89 1.47 -1.98
C LEU A 60 4.99 1.39 -0.45
N VAL A 61 5.79 0.46 0.07
CA VAL A 61 6.02 0.34 1.51
C VAL A 61 6.77 1.56 2.04
N GLU A 62 7.82 1.99 1.35
CA GLU A 62 8.59 3.18 1.76
C GLU A 62 7.75 4.46 1.68
N GLU A 63 6.93 4.61 0.64
CA GLU A 63 5.99 5.73 0.55
C GLU A 63 5.03 5.76 1.74
N LYS A 64 4.41 4.62 2.08
CA LYS A 64 3.50 4.53 3.22
C LYS A 64 4.19 4.82 4.54
N LYS A 65 5.42 4.33 4.75
CA LYS A 65 6.20 4.65 5.97
C LYS A 65 6.46 6.15 6.07
N HIS A 66 6.86 6.79 4.97
CA HIS A 66 7.11 8.22 4.94
C HIS A 66 5.83 9.02 5.25
N GLN A 67 4.69 8.65 4.67
CA GLN A 67 3.41 9.28 4.96
C GLN A 67 3.01 9.15 6.44
N LEU A 68 3.21 7.97 7.05
CA LEU A 68 2.96 7.75 8.47
C LEU A 68 3.85 8.63 9.35
N ALA A 69 5.16 8.67 9.07
CA ALA A 69 6.10 9.52 9.81
C ALA A 69 5.72 11.01 9.71
N LEU A 70 5.30 11.46 8.52
CA LEU A 70 4.83 12.83 8.32
C LEU A 70 3.58 13.13 9.15
N GLN A 71 2.61 12.21 9.19
CA GLN A 71 1.40 12.35 10.02
C GLN A 71 1.74 12.45 11.50
N GLU A 72 2.65 11.59 11.98
CA GLU A 72 3.12 11.60 13.37
C GLU A 72 3.83 12.92 13.73
N HIS A 73 4.68 13.42 12.84
CA HIS A 73 5.35 14.71 13.02
C HIS A 73 4.35 15.87 13.08
N VAL A 74 3.41 15.93 12.14
CA VAL A 74 2.35 16.97 12.13
C VAL A 74 1.55 16.92 13.43
N GLN A 75 1.17 15.73 13.89
CA GLN A 75 0.42 15.59 15.13
C GLN A 75 1.24 16.05 16.34
N THR A 76 2.52 15.70 16.39
CA THR A 76 3.45 16.13 17.43
C THR A 76 3.58 17.66 17.46
N TYR A 77 3.74 18.30 16.30
CA TYR A 77 3.83 19.76 16.21
C TYR A 77 2.53 20.43 16.64
N LYS A 78 1.37 19.92 16.22
CA LYS A 78 0.07 20.42 16.68
C LYS A 78 -0.03 20.40 18.20
N THR A 79 0.35 19.28 18.83
CA THR A 79 0.37 19.17 20.30
C THR A 79 1.32 20.19 20.94
N LYS A 80 2.51 20.41 20.38
CA LYS A 80 3.45 21.42 20.89
C LYS A 80 2.88 22.83 20.79
N ILE A 81 2.25 23.19 19.67
CA ILE A 81 1.64 24.52 19.49
C ILE A 81 0.48 24.71 20.47
N ILE A 82 -0.36 23.69 20.69
CA ILE A 82 -1.43 23.73 21.70
C ILE A 82 -0.86 23.97 23.09
N ASN A 83 0.24 23.30 23.45
CA ASN A 83 0.88 23.49 24.75
C ASN A 83 1.43 24.91 24.90
N LEU A 84 2.08 25.46 23.87
CA LEU A 84 2.56 26.84 23.87
C LEU A 84 1.42 27.85 23.97
N SER A 85 0.34 27.64 23.22
CA SER A 85 -0.87 28.47 23.29
C SER A 85 -1.41 28.54 24.73
N ARG A 86 -1.43 27.40 25.44
CA ARG A 86 -1.84 27.33 26.85
C ARG A 86 -0.83 28.01 27.79
N GLU A 87 0.46 27.80 27.58
CA GLU A 87 1.54 28.35 28.41
C GLU A 87 1.56 29.88 28.37
N PHE A 88 1.43 30.46 27.18
CA PHE A 88 1.47 31.90 26.98
C PHE A 88 0.09 32.56 27.00
N ASN A 89 -0.99 31.77 27.18
CA ASN A 89 -2.37 32.23 27.16
C ASN A 89 -2.71 33.07 25.89
N ILE A 90 -2.22 32.61 24.75
CA ILE A 90 -2.46 33.21 23.41
C ILE A 90 -3.13 32.18 22.51
N SER A 91 -3.76 32.61 21.42
CA SER A 91 -4.45 31.67 20.53
C SER A 91 -3.47 30.81 19.74
N TYR A 92 -3.94 29.66 19.26
CA TYR A 92 -3.16 28.78 18.39
C TYR A 92 -2.60 29.51 17.16
N GLU A 93 -3.41 30.37 16.55
CA GLU A 93 -3.04 31.17 15.38
C GLU A 93 -1.99 32.23 15.73
N ASP A 94 -2.07 32.85 16.91
CA ASP A 94 -1.06 33.83 17.36
C ASP A 94 0.32 33.17 17.53
N VAL A 95 0.37 31.95 18.09
CA VAL A 95 1.62 31.19 18.21
C VAL A 95 2.22 30.96 16.81
N LEU A 96 1.40 30.56 15.84
CA LEU A 96 1.87 30.34 14.47
C LEU A 96 2.37 31.63 13.80
N ALA A 97 1.65 32.74 13.96
CA ALA A 97 2.04 34.03 13.41
C ALA A 97 3.39 34.50 13.97
N ILE A 98 3.57 34.43 15.29
CA ILE A 98 4.83 34.80 15.95
C ILE A 98 5.99 33.91 15.46
N MET A 99 5.76 32.58 15.38
CA MET A 99 6.77 31.64 14.91
C MET A 99 7.16 31.89 13.44
N ALA A 100 6.20 32.24 12.59
CA ALA A 100 6.46 32.59 11.19
C ALA A 100 7.23 33.92 11.05
N GLU A 101 6.88 34.94 11.84
CA GLU A 101 7.64 36.21 11.88
C GLU A 101 9.09 36.01 12.31
N LEU A 102 9.33 35.16 13.32
CA LEU A 102 10.68 34.85 13.80
C LEU A 102 11.51 34.09 12.77
N ALA A 103 10.89 33.19 12.01
CA ALA A 103 11.56 32.45 10.94
C ALA A 103 11.99 33.35 9.78
N ASN A 104 11.17 34.34 9.41
CA ASN A 104 11.45 35.27 8.31
C ASN A 104 12.41 36.43 8.68
N LYS A 105 12.74 36.59 9.97
CA LYS A 105 13.73 37.58 10.45
C LYS A 105 15.17 37.05 10.49
N LYS A 106 15.38 35.78 10.12
CA LYS A 106 16.72 35.18 9.91
C LYS A 106 17.10 35.24 8.44
#